data_AF-A0A946N363-F1
#
_entry.id   AF-A0A946N363-F1
#
_cell.length_a   1.000
_cell.length_b   1.000
_cell.length_c   1.000
_cell.angle_alpha   90.00
_cell.angle_beta   90.00
_cell.angle_gamma   90.00
#
_symmetry.space_group_name_H-M   'P 1'
#
loop_
_entity.id
_entity.type
_entity.pdbx_description
1 polymer ?
#
loop_
_entity_poly.entity_id
_entity_poly.type
_entity_poly.pdbx_seq_one_letter_code
_entity_poly.pdbx_strand_id
1 'polypeptide(L)'
;MILIKENQITHEPIVDVIQNLEILSDLKQAIEEYIIDNQQKTIIAGEPCSVFHVSGLAELHHQKLAKYLNRIIFNNQQETAMVHKGMFGNYPLSHHWIQVDDLIIDVTIKQFSNKSINLNETLRTLLDHSCFICDNAKNPFYQLYSC
;
A
#
# COMPACT_ATOMS: atom_id res chain seq x y z
N MET A 1 3.46 21.37 5.52
CA MET A 1 3.06 21.14 6.92
C MET A 1 2.94 19.63 7.08
N ILE A 2 3.96 18.98 7.64
CA ILE A 2 3.94 17.54 7.88
C ILE A 2 3.25 17.38 9.23
N LEU A 3 2.00 16.95 9.22
CA LEU A 3 1.27 16.58 10.43
C LEU A 3 1.90 15.31 10.99
N ILE A 4 2.71 15.47 12.02
CA ILE A 4 3.19 14.39 12.86
C ILE A 4 2.17 14.27 13.97
N LYS A 5 1.25 13.31 13.86
CA LYS A 5 0.60 12.78 15.05
C LYS A 5 1.62 11.87 15.73
N GLU A 6 1.87 12.17 17.00
CA GLU A 6 2.70 11.42 17.92
C GLU A 6 2.45 9.89 17.80
N ASN A 7 3.52 9.12 17.65
CA ASN A 7 3.62 7.72 18.06
C ASN A 7 2.67 6.65 17.47
N GLN A 8 2.55 6.52 16.14
CA GLN A 8 2.45 5.22 15.45
C GLN A 8 2.12 5.47 13.96
N ILE A 9 3.10 5.31 13.07
CA ILE A 9 2.73 4.83 11.74
C ILE A 9 2.28 3.41 11.99
N THR A 10 0.98 3.14 11.90
CA THR A 10 0.51 1.76 11.98
C THR A 10 1.03 1.04 10.73
N HIS A 11 1.83 0.00 10.97
CA HIS A 11 2.24 -0.93 9.92
C HIS A 11 1.12 -1.89 9.56
N GLU A 12 0.06 -1.91 10.39
CA GLU A 12 -1.13 -2.71 10.16
C GLU A 12 -1.83 -2.26 8.86
N PRO A 13 -2.00 -3.18 7.90
CA PRO A 13 -2.73 -2.88 6.68
C PRO A 13 -4.20 -2.59 7.00
N ILE A 14 -4.81 -1.64 6.28
CA ILE A 14 -6.26 -1.61 6.17
C ILE A 14 -6.66 -2.83 5.36
N VAL A 15 -7.55 -3.65 5.92
CA VAL A 15 -8.06 -4.86 5.26
C VAL A 15 -9.56 -4.73 5.12
N ASP A 16 -10.04 -4.67 3.88
CA ASP A 16 -11.47 -4.76 3.55
C ASP A 16 -11.70 -5.88 2.53
N VAL A 17 -11.82 -7.10 3.05
CA VAL A 17 -11.94 -8.33 2.27
C VAL A 17 -13.30 -8.97 2.58
N ILE A 18 -14.10 -9.20 1.55
CA ILE A 18 -15.40 -9.89 1.60
C ILE A 18 -15.21 -11.40 1.49
N GLN A 19 -14.30 -11.86 0.64
CA GLN A 19 -14.06 -13.29 0.47
C GLN A 19 -13.25 -13.83 1.65
N ASN A 20 -13.62 -15.01 2.15
CA ASN A 20 -12.76 -15.70 3.11
C ASN A 20 -11.58 -16.33 2.36
N LEU A 21 -10.49 -15.59 2.27
CA LEU A 21 -9.26 -16.02 1.60
C LEU A 21 -8.36 -16.74 2.62
N GLU A 22 -8.12 -18.03 2.39
CA GLU A 22 -7.23 -18.85 3.24
C GLU A 22 -5.82 -18.24 3.38
N ILE A 23 -5.35 -17.56 2.32
CA ILE A 23 -4.03 -16.93 2.24
C ILE A 23 -3.95 -15.55 2.90
N LEU A 24 -5.06 -14.98 3.38
CA LEU A 24 -5.10 -13.58 3.83
C LEU A 24 -4.17 -13.32 5.03
N SER A 25 -4.11 -14.25 5.98
CA SER A 25 -3.24 -14.12 7.15
C SER A 25 -1.77 -14.11 6.74
N ASP A 26 -1.38 -15.03 5.85
CA ASP A 26 0.00 -15.14 5.37
C ASP A 26 0.39 -13.93 4.53
N LEU A 27 -0.53 -13.41 3.70
CA LEU A 27 -0.32 -12.17 2.94
C LEU A 27 -0.09 -10.97 3.86
N LYS A 28 -0.92 -10.79 4.90
CA LYS A 28 -0.74 -9.69 5.86
C LYS A 28 0.62 -9.75 6.53
N GLN A 29 0.98 -10.93 7.05
CA GLN A 29 2.27 -11.13 7.71
C GLN A 29 3.44 -10.85 6.76
N ALA A 30 3.40 -11.38 5.54
CA ALA A 30 4.41 -11.16 4.52
C ALA A 30 4.62 -9.67 4.18
N ILE A 31 3.52 -8.92 4.05
CA ILE A 31 3.58 -7.49 3.73
C ILE A 31 4.15 -6.70 4.91
N GLU A 32 3.75 -7.03 6.13
CA GLU A 32 4.28 -6.41 7.35
C GLU A 32 5.80 -6.66 7.48
N GLU A 33 6.26 -7.89 7.29
CA GLU A 33 7.68 -8.25 7.26
C GLU A 33 8.44 -7.44 6.21
N TYR A 34 7.91 -7.36 4.98
CA TYR A 34 8.52 -6.56 3.92
C TYR A 34 8.63 -5.08 4.28
N ILE A 35 7.58 -4.48 4.87
CA ILE A 35 7.59 -3.08 5.29
C ILE A 35 8.66 -2.84 6.34
N ILE A 36 8.76 -3.72 7.35
CA ILE A 36 9.75 -3.65 8.44
C ILE A 36 11.18 -3.75 7.87
N ASP A 37 11.44 -4.72 7.00
CA ASP A 37 12.77 -4.95 6.40
C ASP A 37 13.25 -3.79 5.51
N ASN A 38 12.32 -2.99 4.98
CA ASN A 38 12.63 -1.88 4.08
C ASN A 38 12.50 -0.50 4.75
N GLN A 39 12.38 -0.45 6.09
CA GLN A 39 12.40 0.82 6.80
C GLN A 39 13.78 1.48 6.74
N GLN A 40 13.80 2.80 6.66
CA GLN A 40 15.00 3.62 6.66
C GLN A 40 15.00 4.53 7.87
N LYS A 41 16.18 4.66 8.52
CA LYS A 41 16.38 5.63 9.60
C LYS A 41 16.34 7.04 9.02
N THR A 42 15.58 7.92 9.65
CA THR A 42 15.42 9.33 9.30
C THR A 42 15.23 10.17 10.56
N ILE A 43 15.12 11.49 10.40
CA ILE A 43 14.83 12.43 11.49
C ILE A 43 13.52 13.14 11.17
N ILE A 44 12.57 13.07 12.10
CA ILE A 44 11.25 13.70 11.98
C ILE A 44 11.04 14.57 13.21
N ALA A 45 10.82 15.88 13.00
CA ALA A 45 10.71 16.88 14.08
C ALA A 45 11.86 16.86 15.10
N GLY A 46 13.08 16.55 14.65
CA GLY A 46 14.27 16.50 15.50
C GLY A 46 14.50 15.15 16.19
N GLU A 47 13.57 14.20 16.08
CA GLU A 47 13.68 12.88 16.68
C GLU A 47 14.05 11.80 15.63
N PRO A 48 14.95 10.86 15.96
CA PRO A 48 15.26 9.74 15.08
C PRO A 48 14.08 8.76 14.99
N CYS A 49 13.73 8.37 13.77
CA CYS A 49 12.60 7.48 13.48
C CYS A 49 12.96 6.52 12.33
N SER A 50 12.33 5.34 12.31
CA SER A 50 12.40 4.41 11.16
C SER A 50 11.11 4.52 10.36
N VAL A 51 11.22 4.77 9.05
CA VAL A 51 10.05 4.92 8.18
C VAL A 51 10.17 4.09 6.91
N PHE A 52 9.06 3.55 6.46
CA PHE A 52 8.94 2.98 5.11
C PHE A 52 8.67 4.12 4.11
N HIS A 53 9.71 4.55 3.39
CA HIS A 53 9.63 5.72 2.52
C HIS A 53 9.25 5.34 1.09
N VAL A 54 7.99 5.59 0.73
CA VAL A 54 7.45 5.16 -0.57
C VAL A 54 7.45 6.27 -1.63
N SER A 55 7.52 7.54 -1.20
CA SER A 55 7.47 8.70 -2.11
C SER A 55 8.61 8.66 -3.12
N GLY A 56 8.26 8.73 -4.41
CA GLY A 56 9.22 8.62 -5.53
C GLY A 56 9.77 7.21 -5.77
N LEU A 57 9.41 6.23 -4.92
CA LEU A 57 9.83 4.82 -5.00
C LEU A 57 8.64 3.87 -5.12
N ALA A 58 7.46 4.40 -5.45
CA ALA A 58 6.18 3.69 -5.54
C ALA A 58 6.27 2.40 -6.35
N GLU A 59 6.73 2.54 -7.59
CA GLU A 59 6.87 1.45 -8.55
C GLU A 59 7.88 0.42 -8.05
N LEU A 60 9.03 0.89 -7.55
CA LEU A 60 10.09 0.03 -7.04
C LEU A 60 9.61 -0.85 -5.88
N HIS A 61 8.90 -0.26 -4.92
CA HIS A 61 8.41 -0.99 -3.75
C HIS A 61 7.34 -2.02 -4.14
N HIS A 62 6.40 -1.66 -5.02
CA HIS A 62 5.43 -2.63 -5.54
C HIS A 62 6.09 -3.77 -6.33
N GLN A 63 7.05 -3.48 -7.20
CA GLN A 63 7.79 -4.51 -7.94
C GLN A 63 8.56 -5.45 -7.02
N LYS A 64 9.22 -4.92 -5.99
CA LYS A 64 9.94 -5.72 -5.00
C LYS A 64 8.98 -6.56 -4.15
N LEU A 65 7.88 -5.97 -3.69
CA LEU A 65 6.88 -6.66 -2.88
C LEU A 65 6.21 -7.77 -3.69
N ALA A 66 5.78 -7.52 -4.94
CA ALA A 66 5.21 -8.56 -5.81
C ALA A 66 6.16 -9.74 -6.00
N LYS A 67 7.46 -9.47 -6.25
CA LYS A 67 8.47 -10.53 -6.35
C LYS A 67 8.65 -11.29 -5.04
N TYR A 68 8.61 -10.59 -3.92
CA TYR A 68 8.70 -11.19 -2.60
C TYR A 68 7.49 -12.10 -2.33
N LEU A 69 6.25 -11.62 -2.52
CA LEU A 69 5.02 -12.39 -2.37
C LEU A 69 4.98 -13.62 -3.28
N ASN A 70 5.34 -13.45 -4.56
CA ASN A 70 5.43 -14.59 -5.48
C ASN A 70 6.41 -15.65 -4.98
N ARG A 71 7.53 -15.26 -4.38
CA ARG A 71 8.52 -16.21 -3.85
C ARG A 71 8.02 -16.92 -2.60
N ILE A 72 7.45 -16.19 -1.64
CA ILE A 72 7.21 -16.72 -0.28
C ILE A 72 5.79 -17.26 -0.05
N ILE A 73 4.79 -16.75 -0.78
CA ILE A 73 3.40 -17.19 -0.68
C ILE A 73 3.04 -18.08 -1.87
N PHE A 74 3.35 -17.62 -3.09
CA PHE A 74 2.88 -18.28 -4.32
C PHE A 74 3.90 -19.23 -4.95
N ASN A 75 5.02 -19.52 -4.28
CA ASN A 75 6.05 -20.47 -4.70
C ASN A 75 6.54 -20.30 -6.16
N ASN A 76 6.64 -19.05 -6.62
CA ASN A 76 6.97 -18.64 -7.99
C ASN A 76 6.06 -19.24 -9.06
N GLN A 77 4.80 -19.54 -8.74
CA GLN A 77 3.77 -19.71 -9.76
C GLN A 77 3.72 -18.43 -10.59
N GLN A 78 3.94 -18.55 -11.91
CA GLN A 78 3.90 -17.40 -12.80
C GLN A 78 2.46 -16.83 -12.78
N GLU A 79 2.36 -15.49 -12.69
CA GLU A 79 1.13 -14.68 -12.80
C GLU A 79 0.27 -14.48 -11.54
N THR A 80 0.72 -14.86 -10.33
CA THR A 80 -0.14 -14.69 -9.13
C THR A 80 -0.13 -13.28 -8.54
N ALA A 81 1.01 -12.70 -8.15
CA ALA A 81 1.11 -11.31 -7.71
C ALA A 81 1.70 -10.42 -8.82
N MET A 82 0.87 -9.60 -9.46
CA MET A 82 1.28 -8.75 -10.57
C MET A 82 1.21 -7.27 -10.22
N VAL A 83 2.20 -6.48 -10.64
CA VAL A 83 2.15 -5.03 -10.47
C VAL A 83 1.38 -4.40 -11.62
N HIS A 84 0.36 -3.64 -11.27
CA HIS A 84 -0.39 -2.81 -12.19
C HIS A 84 -0.07 -1.34 -11.95
N LYS A 85 -0.34 -0.53 -12.98
CA LYS A 85 -0.21 0.92 -12.93
C LYS A 85 -1.45 1.58 -13.50
N GLY A 86 -1.78 2.73 -12.95
CA GLY A 86 -2.95 3.50 -13.35
C GLY A 86 -2.80 4.96 -12.98
N MET A 87 -3.88 5.70 -13.17
CA MET A 87 -3.98 7.10 -12.84
C MET A 87 -5.08 7.29 -11.83
N PHE A 88 -4.81 8.07 -10.80
CA PHE A 88 -5.79 8.31 -9.75
C PHE A 88 -6.88 9.28 -10.23
N GLY A 89 -8.02 8.74 -10.67
CA GLY A 89 -9.15 9.54 -11.18
C GLY A 89 -8.74 10.53 -12.26
N ASN A 90 -9.17 11.79 -12.13
CA ASN A 90 -8.84 12.89 -13.07
C ASN A 90 -7.49 13.57 -12.81
N TYR A 91 -6.63 13.03 -11.93
CA TYR A 91 -5.36 13.65 -11.58
C TYR A 91 -4.20 13.02 -12.36
N PRO A 92 -3.19 13.81 -12.82
CA PRO A 92 -2.03 13.30 -13.54
C PRO A 92 -1.01 12.63 -12.59
N LEU A 93 -1.47 11.68 -11.78
CA LEU A 93 -0.67 11.01 -10.76
C LEU A 93 -0.61 9.52 -11.06
N SER A 94 0.58 9.07 -11.45
CA SER A 94 0.89 7.66 -11.61
C SER A 94 0.76 6.95 -10.27
N HIS A 95 -0.03 5.89 -10.28
CA HIS A 95 -0.33 5.05 -9.14
C HIS A 95 -0.03 3.60 -9.49
N HIS A 96 0.39 2.80 -8.50
CA HIS A 96 0.75 1.40 -8.68
C HIS A 96 0.07 0.58 -7.60
N TRP A 97 -0.29 -0.65 -7.92
CA TRP A 97 -0.80 -1.63 -6.96
C TRP A 97 -0.38 -3.03 -7.38
N ILE A 98 -0.55 -3.99 -6.49
CA ILE A 98 -0.38 -5.41 -6.76
C ILE A 98 -1.77 -6.04 -6.85
N GLN A 99 -2.02 -6.81 -7.92
CA GLN A 99 -3.22 -7.62 -8.10
C GLN A 99 -2.87 -9.09 -7.82
N VAL A 100 -3.72 -9.75 -7.03
CA VAL A 100 -3.75 -11.21 -6.83
C VAL A 100 -5.20 -11.66 -7.01
N ASP A 101 -5.55 -12.27 -8.14
CA ASP A 101 -6.94 -12.54 -8.52
C ASP A 101 -7.81 -11.27 -8.39
N ASP A 102 -8.84 -11.28 -7.55
CA ASP A 102 -9.70 -10.11 -7.26
C ASP A 102 -9.12 -9.19 -6.15
N LEU A 103 -8.02 -9.59 -5.50
CA LEU A 103 -7.43 -8.87 -4.39
C LEU A 103 -6.47 -7.77 -4.87
N ILE A 104 -6.65 -6.58 -4.32
CA ILE A 104 -5.78 -5.42 -4.52
C ILE A 104 -4.94 -5.21 -3.27
N ILE A 105 -3.63 -5.08 -3.47
CA ILE A 105 -2.64 -4.78 -2.42
C ILE A 105 -1.89 -3.51 -2.83
N ASP A 106 -1.93 -2.47 -2.00
CA ASP A 106 -1.25 -1.20 -2.26
C ASP A 106 -0.45 -0.75 -1.05
N VAL A 107 0.83 -0.45 -1.26
CA VAL A 107 1.77 0.04 -0.23
C VAL A 107 2.20 1.49 -0.42
N THR A 108 1.44 2.31 -1.16
CA THR A 108 1.84 3.68 -1.56
C THR A 108 1.00 4.81 -0.98
N ILE A 109 0.22 4.52 0.06
CA ILE A 109 -0.85 5.43 0.44
C ILE A 109 -0.35 6.78 0.95
N LYS A 110 0.82 6.84 1.60
CA LYS A 110 1.36 8.10 2.14
C LYS A 110 1.81 9.12 1.09
N GLN A 111 1.90 8.75 -0.20
CA GLN A 111 2.38 9.63 -1.27
C GLN A 111 1.47 10.82 -1.57
N PHE A 112 0.20 10.74 -1.18
CA PHE A 112 -0.77 11.79 -1.45
C PHE A 112 -0.88 12.84 -0.32
N SER A 113 -0.23 12.62 0.82
CA SER A 113 -0.36 13.49 2.01
C SER A 113 0.26 14.87 1.83
N ASN A 114 1.29 14.98 1.00
CA ASN A 114 2.03 16.22 0.77
C ASN A 114 1.65 16.95 -0.53
N LYS A 115 0.75 16.39 -1.35
CA LYS A 115 0.27 17.05 -2.57
C LYS A 115 -1.02 17.79 -2.23
N SER A 116 -1.15 19.05 -2.66
CA SER A 116 -2.38 19.85 -2.58
C SER A 116 -3.46 19.31 -3.52
N ILE A 117 -3.80 18.03 -3.38
CA ILE A 117 -4.86 17.37 -4.13
C ILE A 117 -6.12 17.52 -3.29
N ASN A 118 -7.21 17.92 -3.93
CA ASN A 118 -8.52 18.00 -3.30
C ASN A 118 -9.10 16.57 -3.17
N LEU A 119 -8.47 15.74 -2.34
CA LEU A 119 -8.94 14.40 -2.02
C LEU A 119 -10.15 14.49 -1.10
N ASN A 120 -11.16 13.66 -1.35
CA ASN A 120 -12.29 13.51 -0.44
C ASN A 120 -11.83 12.98 0.94
N GLU A 121 -12.66 13.15 1.96
CA GLU A 121 -12.31 12.79 3.34
C GLU A 121 -11.96 11.29 3.49
N THR A 122 -12.68 10.43 2.78
CA THR A 122 -12.45 8.99 2.75
C THR A 122 -11.03 8.66 2.28
N LEU A 123 -10.49 9.35 1.28
CA LEU A 123 -9.13 9.15 0.81
C LEU A 123 -8.05 9.70 1.74
N ARG A 124 -8.40 10.70 2.55
CA ARG A 124 -7.48 11.23 3.55
C ARG A 124 -7.22 10.23 4.67
N THR A 125 -8.20 9.41 5.04
CA THR A 125 -8.00 8.39 6.09
C THR A 125 -7.02 7.31 5.67
N LEU A 126 -6.89 7.03 4.38
CA LEU A 126 -5.92 6.07 3.87
C LEU A 126 -4.47 6.55 4.11
N LEU A 127 -4.20 7.85 3.99
CA LEU A 127 -2.85 8.45 4.06
C LEU A 127 -2.05 8.14 5.33
N ASP A 128 -2.76 7.77 6.40
CA ASP A 128 -2.17 7.44 7.69
C ASP A 128 -1.72 5.96 7.79
N HIS A 129 -2.09 5.13 6.81
CA HIS A 129 -1.77 3.69 6.77
C HIS A 129 -0.64 3.36 5.79
N SER A 130 0.09 2.30 6.10
CA SER A 130 1.23 1.84 5.29
C SER A 130 0.80 0.92 4.13
N CYS A 131 -0.36 0.27 4.25
CA CYS A 131 -0.85 -0.70 3.28
C CYS A 131 -2.39 -0.78 3.25
N PHE A 132 -2.95 -1.09 2.08
CA PHE A 132 -4.35 -1.38 1.84
C PHE A 132 -4.47 -2.73 1.13
N ILE A 133 -5.36 -3.60 1.62
CA ILE A 133 -5.68 -4.92 1.07
C ILE A 133 -7.19 -5.02 0.90
N CYS A 134 -7.69 -5.22 -0.33
CA CYS A 134 -9.13 -5.17 -0.60
C CYS A 134 -9.55 -6.00 -1.81
N ASP A 135 -10.63 -6.77 -1.68
CA ASP A 135 -11.34 -7.44 -2.79
C ASP A 135 -12.78 -6.88 -2.96
N ASN A 136 -13.18 -5.94 -2.10
CA ASN A 136 -14.52 -5.42 -2.05
C ASN A 136 -14.75 -4.39 -3.16
N ALA A 137 -15.31 -4.83 -4.29
CA ALA A 137 -15.65 -3.94 -5.41
C ALA A 137 -16.58 -2.77 -5.06
N LYS A 138 -17.33 -2.84 -3.95
CA LYS A 138 -18.17 -1.74 -3.46
C LYS A 138 -17.42 -0.76 -2.58
N ASN A 139 -16.22 -1.09 -2.13
CA ASN A 139 -15.38 -0.16 -1.39
C ASN A 139 -15.02 1.01 -2.32
N PRO A 140 -15.29 2.27 -1.92
CA PRO A 140 -14.94 3.45 -2.72
C PRO A 140 -13.47 3.50 -3.13
N PHE A 141 -12.58 2.87 -2.37
CA PHE A 141 -11.16 2.75 -2.69
C PHE A 141 -10.91 1.77 -3.81
N TYR A 142 -11.53 0.59 -3.78
CA TYR A 142 -11.39 -0.42 -4.83
C TYR A 142 -11.75 0.15 -6.21
N GLN A 143 -12.78 1.01 -6.26
CA GLN A 143 -13.24 1.69 -7.48
C GLN A 143 -12.18 2.59 -8.14
N LEU A 144 -11.11 2.95 -7.41
CA LEU A 144 -10.00 3.72 -7.96
C LEU A 144 -9.01 2.88 -8.77
N TYR A 145 -9.05 1.57 -8.58
CA TYR A 145 -8.15 0.61 -9.20
C TYR A 145 -8.84 -0.22 -10.29
N SER A 146 -10.17 -0.35 -10.20
CA SER A 146 -10.99 -0.95 -11.25
C SER A 146 -11.20 0.06 -12.40
N CYS A 147 -10.28 0.07 -13.36
CA CYS A 147 -10.48 0.68 -14.68
C CYS A 147 -11.43 -0.17 -15.54
#